data_AF-A0A971UZG3-F1
#
_entry.id   AF-A0A971UZG3-F1
#
_cell.length_a   1.000
_cell.length_b   1.000
_cell.length_c   1.000
_cell.angle_alpha   90.00
_cell.angle_beta   90.00
_cell.angle_gamma   90.00
#
_symmetry.space_group_name_H-M   'P 1'
#
loop_
_entity.id
_entity.type
_entity.pdbx_description
1 polymer ?
#
loop_
_entity_poly.entity_id
_entity_poly.type
_entity_poly.pdbx_seq_one_letter_code
_entity_poly.pdbx_strand_id
1 'polypeptide(L)'
;MAKKKESQEVGAPAWMSTYGDLVTNLLVFFVLLFSMSTVDQKTFSEVAASLSYSLINLNEGDSILEGSANSIIAFDFTKMDSEEAQAKRKEKYIEDANEMVVDAEEKLKNKEFNDAKNEIRETIEEQGLSDKVQITEEKDFLLIRLDQEVFFDSGSAEIVPEGKTVLSSLAASLREIENEIMVCGHTDNVPMTNKKYETNWELSTARATNVVRYLVEVENLEPERFTAAGYSEYRPVGDNNTPEGRQKNRRIEIKILK
;
A
#
# COMPACT_ATOMS: atom_id res chain seq x y z
N MET A 1 28.02 91.12 -6.86
CA MET A 1 28.45 89.71 -6.93
C MET A 1 27.64 88.91 -5.92
N ALA A 2 26.63 88.19 -6.39
CA ALA A 2 25.73 87.43 -5.54
C ALA A 2 26.41 86.13 -5.09
N LYS A 3 26.44 85.88 -3.78
CA LYS A 3 26.95 84.64 -3.17
C LYS A 3 26.07 83.47 -3.66
N LYS A 4 26.68 82.53 -4.37
CA LYS A 4 26.07 81.27 -4.81
C LYS A 4 25.58 80.52 -3.57
N LYS A 5 24.26 80.31 -3.44
CA LYS A 5 23.69 79.38 -2.45
C LYS A 5 24.08 77.97 -2.93
N GLU A 6 24.97 77.31 -2.19
CA GLU A 6 25.14 75.87 -2.31
C GLU A 6 23.81 75.21 -1.98
N SER A 7 23.29 74.46 -2.95
CA SER A 7 22.18 73.54 -2.77
C SER A 7 22.65 72.44 -1.81
N GLN A 8 22.29 72.56 -0.53
CA GLN A 8 22.33 71.41 0.37
C GLN A 8 21.35 70.38 -0.20
N GLU A 9 21.88 69.32 -0.80
CA GLU A 9 21.09 68.11 -1.02
C GLU A 9 20.53 67.72 0.33
N VAL A 10 19.20 67.69 0.43
CA VAL A 10 18.49 67.29 1.65
C VAL A 10 18.73 65.79 1.81
N GLY A 11 19.87 65.44 2.39
CA GLY A 11 20.21 64.09 2.77
C GLY A 11 19.21 63.56 3.79
N ALA A 12 19.08 62.23 3.86
CA ALA A 12 18.19 61.57 4.81
C ALA A 12 18.46 62.09 6.23
N PRO A 13 17.41 62.35 7.04
CA PRO A 13 17.58 62.85 8.39
C PRO A 13 18.47 61.94 9.25
N ALA A 14 19.30 62.53 10.12
CA ALA A 14 20.24 61.76 10.96
C ALA A 14 19.57 60.72 11.89
N TRP A 15 18.29 60.86 12.20
CA TRP A 15 17.54 59.85 12.96
C TRP A 15 17.22 58.60 12.11
N MET A 16 17.18 58.73 10.79
CA MET A 16 16.87 57.64 9.88
C MET A 16 18.04 56.66 9.78
N SER A 17 19.29 57.13 9.91
CA SER A 17 20.45 56.23 9.98
C SER A 17 20.49 55.45 11.30
N THR A 18 20.16 56.08 12.43
CA THR A 18 20.08 55.38 13.72
C THR A 18 18.92 54.38 13.77
N TYR A 19 17.80 54.70 13.14
CA TYR A 19 16.67 53.78 12.99
C TYR A 19 17.02 52.62 12.06
N GLY A 20 17.69 52.91 10.94
CA GLY A 20 18.19 51.89 10.01
C GLY A 20 19.11 50.90 10.72
N ASP A 21 20.06 51.39 11.52
CA ASP A 21 21.00 50.57 12.28
C ASP A 21 20.30 49.69 13.34
N LEU A 22 19.32 50.23 14.06
CA LEU A 22 18.49 49.47 15.00
C LEU A 22 17.68 48.36 14.31
N VAL A 23 17.09 48.66 13.16
CA VAL A 23 16.31 47.67 12.39
C VAL A 23 17.21 46.58 11.84
N THR A 24 18.40 46.92 11.33
CA THR A 24 19.36 45.92 10.84
C THR A 24 19.93 45.06 11.97
N ASN A 25 20.22 45.62 13.14
CA ASN A 25 20.64 44.83 14.31
C ASN A 25 19.53 43.90 14.80
N LEU A 26 18.28 44.35 14.80
CA LEU A 26 17.14 43.50 15.15
C LEU A 26 16.96 42.37 14.12
N LEU A 27 17.10 42.66 12.82
CA LEU A 27 17.04 41.65 11.76
C LEU A 27 18.15 40.61 11.92
N VAL A 28 19.40 41.04 12.12
CA VAL A 28 20.53 40.14 12.36
C VAL A 28 20.31 39.31 13.62
N PHE A 29 19.77 39.90 14.69
CA PHE A 29 19.42 39.18 15.91
C PHE A 29 18.37 38.10 15.67
N PHE A 30 17.30 38.38 14.92
CA PHE A 30 16.29 37.38 14.57
C PHE A 30 16.81 36.29 13.64
N VAL A 31 17.70 36.63 12.70
CA VAL A 31 18.37 35.65 11.84
C VAL A 31 19.29 34.73 12.65
N LEU A 32 20.01 35.27 13.65
CA LEU A 32 20.79 34.46 14.59
C LEU A 32 19.90 33.56 15.46
N LEU A 33 18.80 34.09 15.99
CA LEU A 33 17.83 33.28 16.75
C LEU A 33 17.21 32.18 15.88
N PHE A 34 16.88 32.48 14.63
CA PHE A 34 16.36 31.49 13.68
C PHE A 34 17.42 30.42 13.34
N SER A 35 18.68 30.81 13.18
CA SER A 35 19.81 29.89 13.03
C SER A 35 20.03 29.00 14.25
N MET A 36 19.68 29.46 15.46
CA MET A 36 19.73 28.66 16.70
C MET A 36 18.42 27.91 16.97
N SER A 37 17.34 28.17 16.22
CA SER A 37 16.01 27.59 16.46
C SER A 37 15.83 26.19 15.89
N THR A 38 16.82 25.66 15.17
CA THR A 38 16.88 24.26 14.75
C THR A 38 18.14 23.58 15.25
N VAL A 39 18.53 23.88 16.49
CA VAL A 39 19.44 23.02 17.21
C VAL A 39 18.73 21.68 17.41
N ASP A 40 19.02 20.75 16.50
CA ASP A 40 18.63 19.36 16.61
C ASP A 40 19.14 18.84 17.96
N GLN A 41 18.22 18.37 18.80
CA GLN A 41 18.52 17.88 20.16
C GLN A 41 19.63 16.84 20.12
N LYS A 42 19.73 16.10 19.02
CA LYS A 42 20.75 15.09 18.79
C LYS A 42 22.15 15.72 18.65
N THR A 43 22.32 16.72 17.79
CA THR A 43 23.62 17.38 17.57
C THR A 43 24.08 18.15 18.81
N PHE A 44 23.17 18.79 19.55
CA PHE A 44 23.52 19.43 20.82
C PHE A 44 23.97 18.43 21.87
N SER A 45 23.29 17.28 21.97
CA SER A 45 23.68 16.20 22.89
C SER A 45 25.04 15.59 22.54
N GLU A 46 25.35 15.46 21.25
CA GLU A 46 26.64 14.95 20.75
C GLU A 46 27.79 15.94 21.00
N VAL A 47 27.55 17.24 20.81
CA VAL A 47 28.52 18.30 21.13
C VAL A 47 28.73 18.41 22.64
N ALA A 48 27.67 18.35 23.44
CA ALA A 48 27.77 18.35 24.90
C ALA A 48 28.50 17.11 25.43
N ALA A 49 28.22 15.93 24.84
CA ALA A 49 28.91 14.70 25.18
C ALA A 49 30.40 14.78 24.82
N SER A 50 30.75 15.24 23.61
CA SER A 50 32.17 15.35 23.21
C SER A 50 32.95 16.37 24.04
N LEU A 51 32.32 17.48 24.46
CA LEU A 51 32.91 18.45 25.38
C LEU A 51 33.08 17.87 26.79
N SER A 52 32.10 17.09 27.27
CA SER A 52 32.21 16.38 28.54
C SER A 52 33.34 15.33 28.52
N TYR A 53 33.45 14.53 27.45
CA TYR A 53 34.55 13.57 27.28
C TYR A 53 35.91 14.25 27.20
N SER A 54 36.02 15.39 26.52
CA SER A 54 37.24 16.20 26.47
C SER A 54 37.65 16.72 27.85
N LEU A 55 36.71 17.25 28.62
CA LEU A 55 36.96 17.78 29.97
C LEU A 55 37.23 16.68 30.99
N ILE A 56 36.64 15.49 30.82
CA ILE A 56 36.93 14.30 31.63
C ILE A 56 38.32 13.73 31.30
N ASN A 57 38.77 13.82 30.04
CA ASN A 57 40.11 13.41 29.63
C ASN A 57 41.21 14.42 29.96
N LEU A 58 40.88 15.61 30.50
CA LEU A 58 41.89 16.49 31.11
C LEU A 58 42.40 15.98 32.48
N ASN A 59 41.83 14.88 33.00
CA ASN A 59 42.30 14.23 34.23
C ASN A 59 43.43 13.20 34.01
N GLU A 60 43.87 12.94 32.78
CA GLU A 60 45.03 12.03 32.52
C GLU A 60 46.40 12.73 32.65
N GLY A 61 46.44 13.94 33.21
CA GLY A 61 47.67 14.63 33.60
C GLY A 61 47.56 15.20 35.01
N ASP A 62 48.06 14.42 35.98
CA ASP A 62 48.39 14.79 37.37
C ASP A 62 47.48 15.84 38.04
N SER A 63 46.34 15.38 38.57
CA SER A 63 45.43 16.21 39.35
C SER A 63 45.99 16.48 40.76
N ILE A 64 46.77 17.55 40.88
CA ILE A 64 47.04 18.23 42.15
C ILE A 64 45.79 19.02 42.54
N LEU A 65 44.74 18.37 43.07
CA LEU A 65 43.78 19.03 43.97
C LEU A 65 42.85 18.01 44.63
N GLU A 66 43.37 17.35 45.67
CA GLU A 66 42.56 16.60 46.61
C GLU A 66 41.90 17.59 47.58
N GLY A 67 40.64 17.94 47.29
CA GLY A 67 39.78 18.64 48.24
C GLY A 67 39.08 19.89 47.68
N SER A 68 37.75 19.86 47.76
CA SER A 68 36.86 21.01 47.60
C SER A 68 36.61 21.51 46.17
N ALA A 69 35.86 20.73 45.39
CA ALA A 69 34.99 21.27 44.33
C ALA A 69 33.75 20.38 44.09
N ASN A 70 33.07 19.97 45.16
CA ASN A 70 31.67 19.61 45.02
C ASN A 70 30.86 20.90 44.83
N SER A 71 30.04 20.92 43.79
CA SER A 71 29.06 21.95 43.40
C SER A 71 29.61 23.31 42.97
N ILE A 72 29.84 23.49 41.66
CA ILE A 72 29.36 24.72 40.99
C ILE A 72 28.62 24.40 39.67
N ILE A 73 28.92 23.32 38.94
CA ILE A 73 28.14 22.97 37.73
C ILE A 73 28.00 21.46 37.60
N ALA A 74 27.23 20.85 38.49
CA ALA A 74 26.65 19.53 38.24
C ALA A 74 25.17 19.74 37.93
N PHE A 75 24.89 20.28 36.74
CA PHE A 75 23.57 20.08 36.14
C PHE A 75 23.50 18.59 35.81
N ASP A 76 22.88 17.82 36.71
CA ASP A 76 22.63 16.40 36.53
C ASP A 76 21.61 16.19 35.41
N PHE A 77 22.10 16.21 34.16
CA PHE A 77 21.34 15.81 32.97
C PHE A 77 21.27 14.28 32.82
N THR A 78 21.93 13.51 33.69
CA THR A 78 21.97 12.03 33.58
C THR A 78 20.70 11.35 34.10
N LYS A 79 19.75 12.12 34.66
CA LYS A 79 18.40 11.64 35.03
C LYS A 79 17.29 12.16 34.12
N MET A 80 17.60 12.38 32.85
CA MET A 80 16.59 12.71 31.83
C MET A 80 16.37 11.61 30.79
N ASP A 81 16.89 10.40 31.05
CA ASP A 81 16.38 9.17 30.45
C ASP A 81 15.47 8.50 31.47
N SER A 82 14.19 8.90 31.50
CA SER A 82 13.17 7.99 32.02
C SER A 82 13.11 6.80 31.05
N GLU A 83 13.01 5.57 31.57
CA GLU A 83 12.77 4.38 30.74
C GLU A 83 11.58 4.59 29.79
N GLU A 84 10.62 5.44 30.16
CA GLU A 84 9.49 5.86 29.34
C GLU A 84 9.88 6.66 28.08
N ALA A 85 10.92 7.50 28.12
CA ALA A 85 11.36 8.27 26.95
C ALA A 85 12.12 7.38 25.93
N GLN A 86 12.88 6.40 26.42
CA GLN A 86 13.52 5.39 25.57
C GLN A 86 12.48 4.39 25.01
N ALA A 87 11.47 4.01 25.79
CA ALA A 87 10.36 3.17 25.36
C ALA A 87 9.52 3.85 24.26
N LYS A 88 9.14 5.13 24.44
CA LYS A 88 8.40 5.89 23.43
C LYS A 88 9.18 6.11 22.13
N ARG A 89 10.50 6.31 22.21
CA ARG A 89 11.35 6.37 21.01
C ARG A 89 11.40 5.02 20.30
N LYS A 90 11.60 3.91 21.03
CA LYS A 90 11.56 2.56 20.45
C LYS A 90 10.22 2.23 19.81
N GLU A 91 9.10 2.56 20.47
CA GLU A 91 7.76 2.40 19.90
C GLU A 91 7.61 3.17 18.59
N LYS A 92 8.03 4.44 18.55
CA LYS A 92 7.98 5.24 17.33
C LYS A 92 8.87 4.69 16.21
N TYR A 93 10.08 4.21 16.53
CA TYR A 93 10.95 3.57 15.54
C TYR A 93 10.36 2.25 15.01
N ILE A 94 9.65 1.49 15.85
CA ILE A 94 8.95 0.25 15.44
C ILE A 94 7.73 0.59 14.59
N GLU A 95 7.00 1.65 14.91
CA GLU A 95 5.84 2.12 14.15
C GLU A 95 6.24 2.64 12.75
N ASP A 96 7.25 3.51 12.67
CA ASP A 96 7.80 4.01 11.41
C ASP A 96 8.38 2.85 10.55
N ALA A 97 9.05 1.89 11.19
CA ALA A 97 9.57 0.70 10.49
C ALA A 97 8.44 -0.21 9.98
N ASN A 98 7.37 -0.39 10.76
CA ASN A 98 6.20 -1.15 10.33
C ASN A 98 5.49 -0.46 9.16
N GLU A 99 5.36 0.87 9.17
CA GLU A 99 4.76 1.62 8.06
C GLU A 99 5.57 1.47 6.77
N MET A 100 6.91 1.54 6.86
CA MET A 100 7.79 1.29 5.71
C MET A 100 7.73 -0.15 5.19
N VAL A 101 7.58 -1.14 6.07
CA VAL A 101 7.43 -2.55 5.70
C VAL A 101 6.09 -2.79 5.01
N VAL A 102 4.99 -2.23 5.54
CA VAL A 102 3.65 -2.35 4.95
C VAL A 102 3.60 -1.74 3.54
N ASP A 103 4.18 -0.55 3.33
CA ASP A 103 4.23 0.08 2.00
C ASP A 103 5.12 -0.72 1.01
N ALA A 104 6.20 -1.34 1.49
CA ALA A 104 7.04 -2.21 0.66
C ALA A 104 6.34 -3.53 0.29
N GLU A 105 5.64 -4.17 1.23
CA GLU A 105 4.85 -5.38 0.99
C GLU A 105 3.68 -5.11 0.02
N GLU A 106 2.98 -3.99 0.17
CA GLU A 106 1.90 -3.59 -0.74
C GLU A 106 2.42 -3.36 -2.16
N LYS A 107 3.59 -2.74 -2.32
CA LYS A 107 4.24 -2.58 -3.63
C LYS A 107 4.67 -3.92 -4.23
N LEU A 108 5.15 -4.84 -3.41
CA LEU A 108 5.58 -6.17 -3.86
C LEU A 108 4.37 -6.98 -4.36
N LYS A 109 3.30 -7.06 -3.55
CA LYS A 109 2.05 -7.75 -3.91
C LYS A 109 1.44 -7.16 -5.17
N ASN A 110 1.43 -5.84 -5.31
CA ASN A 110 0.94 -5.18 -6.52
C ASN A 110 1.78 -5.53 -7.76
N LYS A 111 3.09 -5.73 -7.60
CA LYS A 111 3.97 -6.15 -8.70
C LYS A 111 3.68 -7.59 -9.10
N GLU A 112 3.66 -8.51 -8.14
CA GLU A 112 3.35 -9.94 -8.35
C GLU A 112 1.97 -10.12 -9.02
N PHE A 113 0.96 -9.38 -8.56
CA PHE A 113 -0.36 -9.36 -9.18
C PHE A 113 -0.34 -8.90 -10.64
N ASN A 114 0.43 -7.86 -10.95
CA ASN A 114 0.55 -7.36 -12.33
C ASN A 114 1.33 -8.33 -13.23
N ASP A 115 2.34 -9.00 -12.69
CA ASP A 115 3.14 -10.00 -13.43
C ASP A 115 2.25 -11.22 -13.75
N ALA A 116 1.56 -11.78 -12.76
CA ALA A 116 0.63 -12.90 -12.96
C ALA A 116 -0.54 -12.55 -13.88
N LYS A 117 -1.03 -11.31 -13.83
CA LYS A 117 -2.05 -10.82 -14.79
C LYS A 117 -1.56 -10.88 -16.24
N ASN A 118 -0.30 -10.51 -16.49
CA ASN A 118 0.26 -10.56 -17.83
C ASN A 118 0.45 -12.01 -18.29
N GLU A 119 0.90 -12.87 -17.39
CA GLU A 119 1.05 -14.31 -17.63
C GLU A 119 -0.31 -14.99 -17.94
N ILE A 120 -1.36 -14.67 -17.19
CA ILE A 120 -2.73 -15.17 -17.45
C ILE A 120 -3.18 -14.77 -18.86
N ARG A 121 -2.91 -13.51 -19.26
CA ARG A 121 -3.27 -13.03 -20.61
C ARG A 121 -2.49 -13.76 -21.69
N GLU A 122 -1.18 -13.89 -21.52
CA GLU A 122 -0.30 -14.57 -22.47
C GLU A 122 -0.69 -16.05 -22.63
N THR A 123 -0.90 -16.76 -21.52
CA THR A 123 -1.32 -18.17 -21.52
C THR A 123 -2.66 -18.38 -22.24
N ILE A 124 -3.62 -17.47 -22.04
CA ILE A 124 -4.94 -17.54 -22.71
C ILE A 124 -4.82 -17.27 -24.21
N GLU A 125 -3.95 -16.34 -24.62
CA GLU A 125 -3.66 -16.03 -26.02
C GLU A 125 -2.94 -17.19 -26.73
N GLU A 126 -1.91 -17.77 -26.10
CA GLU A 126 -1.15 -18.89 -26.66
C GLU A 126 -2.01 -20.14 -26.90
N GLN A 127 -2.97 -20.40 -26.00
CA GLN A 127 -3.87 -21.55 -26.12
C GLN A 127 -5.04 -21.31 -27.07
N GLY A 128 -5.14 -20.14 -27.69
CA GLY A 128 -6.24 -19.79 -28.58
C GLY A 128 -7.59 -19.76 -27.88
N LEU A 129 -7.60 -19.47 -26.57
CA LEU A 129 -8.80 -19.41 -25.74
C LEU A 129 -9.39 -18.00 -25.67
N SER A 130 -8.79 -17.02 -26.35
CA SER A 130 -9.21 -15.62 -26.37
C SER A 130 -10.67 -15.41 -26.78
N ASP A 131 -11.23 -16.30 -27.62
CA ASP A 131 -12.64 -16.22 -28.04
C ASP A 131 -13.62 -16.67 -26.93
N LYS A 132 -13.13 -17.40 -25.92
CA LYS A 132 -13.92 -18.06 -24.88
C LYS A 132 -13.73 -17.44 -23.49
N VAL A 133 -12.66 -16.68 -23.31
CA VAL A 133 -12.26 -16.09 -22.03
C VAL A 133 -12.10 -14.58 -22.20
N GLN A 134 -12.86 -13.82 -21.41
CA GLN A 134 -12.76 -12.36 -21.39
C GLN A 134 -12.14 -11.91 -20.07
N ILE A 135 -11.02 -11.20 -20.16
CA ILE A 135 -10.32 -10.66 -18.99
C ILE A 135 -10.61 -9.16 -18.91
N THR A 136 -11.23 -8.73 -17.82
CA THR A 136 -11.51 -7.32 -17.51
C THR A 136 -10.78 -6.94 -16.23
N GLU A 137 -10.09 -5.81 -16.25
CA GLU A 137 -9.44 -5.28 -15.07
C GLU A 137 -10.35 -4.27 -14.38
N GLU A 138 -10.61 -4.50 -13.10
CA GLU A 138 -11.31 -3.59 -12.23
C GLU A 138 -10.34 -3.00 -11.20
N LYS A 139 -10.80 -1.99 -10.45
CA LYS A 139 -9.98 -1.28 -9.48
C LYS A 139 -9.39 -2.22 -8.44
N ASP A 140 -10.21 -3.09 -7.85
CA ASP A 140 -9.88 -3.92 -6.69
C ASP A 140 -9.73 -5.42 -7.03
N PHE A 141 -10.02 -5.83 -8.27
CA PHE A 141 -9.90 -7.23 -8.69
C PHE A 141 -9.67 -7.39 -10.19
N LEU A 142 -9.13 -8.53 -10.60
CA LEU A 142 -9.10 -9.00 -11.99
C LEU A 142 -10.30 -9.92 -12.22
N LEU A 143 -11.11 -9.61 -13.23
CA LEU A 143 -12.31 -10.37 -13.58
C LEU A 143 -12.06 -11.22 -14.83
N ILE A 144 -12.12 -12.53 -14.66
CA ILE A 144 -12.04 -13.50 -15.75
C ILE A 144 -13.45 -14.04 -15.97
N ARG A 145 -14.05 -13.69 -17.12
CA ARG A 145 -15.36 -14.19 -17.52
C ARG A 145 -15.20 -15.35 -18.49
N LEU A 146 -15.93 -16.41 -18.20
CA LEU A 146 -15.88 -17.68 -18.88
C LEU A 146 -17.28 -18.09 -19.32
N ASP A 147 -17.47 -18.33 -20.61
CA ASP A 147 -18.77 -18.74 -21.13
C ASP A 147 -19.13 -20.15 -20.64
N GLN A 148 -20.36 -20.32 -20.12
CA GLN A 148 -20.79 -21.58 -19.51
C GLN A 148 -20.69 -22.78 -20.47
N GLU A 149 -20.97 -22.59 -21.76
CA GLU A 149 -20.99 -23.65 -22.78
C GLU A 149 -19.63 -24.32 -22.98
N VAL A 150 -18.55 -23.67 -22.54
CA VAL A 150 -17.19 -24.21 -22.58
C VAL A 150 -16.92 -25.15 -21.39
N PHE A 151 -17.64 -24.97 -20.28
CA PHE A 151 -17.37 -25.65 -19.01
C PHE A 151 -18.43 -26.65 -18.60
N PHE A 152 -19.69 -26.47 -19.01
CA PHE A 152 -20.80 -27.29 -18.53
C PHE A 152 -21.80 -27.59 -19.64
N ASP A 153 -22.30 -28.82 -19.61
CA ASP A 153 -23.52 -29.17 -20.33
C ASP A 153 -24.74 -28.42 -19.78
N SER A 154 -25.75 -28.27 -20.64
CA SER A 154 -27.03 -27.67 -20.23
C SER A 154 -27.66 -28.43 -19.06
N GLY A 155 -28.05 -27.72 -18.01
CA GLY A 155 -28.62 -28.35 -16.80
C GLY A 155 -27.62 -29.05 -15.88
N SER A 156 -26.35 -29.16 -16.25
CA SER A 156 -25.32 -29.83 -15.47
C SER A 156 -24.41 -28.84 -14.74
N ALA A 157 -23.88 -29.29 -13.60
CA ALA A 157 -22.75 -28.64 -12.93
C ALA A 157 -21.45 -29.44 -13.06
N GLU A 158 -21.47 -30.56 -13.79
CA GLU A 158 -20.27 -31.35 -14.05
C GLU A 158 -19.41 -30.69 -15.13
N ILE A 159 -18.11 -30.57 -14.85
CA ILE A 159 -17.17 -29.87 -15.73
C ILE A 159 -16.80 -30.81 -16.89
N VAL A 160 -17.02 -30.34 -18.12
CA VAL A 160 -16.67 -31.06 -19.34
C VAL A 160 -15.14 -31.10 -19.55
N PRO A 161 -14.59 -32.07 -20.29
CA PRO A 161 -13.14 -32.20 -20.49
C PRO A 161 -12.47 -30.93 -21.02
N GLU A 162 -13.11 -30.23 -21.96
CA GLU A 162 -12.62 -28.97 -22.52
C GLU A 162 -12.48 -27.89 -21.44
N GLY A 163 -13.47 -27.77 -20.56
CA GLY A 163 -13.44 -26.85 -19.42
C GLY A 163 -12.33 -27.18 -18.43
N LYS A 164 -12.05 -28.49 -18.21
CA LYS A 164 -10.92 -28.92 -17.36
C LYS A 164 -9.58 -28.46 -17.91
N THR A 165 -9.38 -28.54 -19.24
CA THR A 165 -8.16 -28.03 -19.89
C THR A 165 -7.99 -26.54 -19.63
N VAL A 166 -9.05 -25.74 -19.77
CA VAL A 166 -8.99 -24.29 -19.51
C VAL A 166 -8.70 -23.99 -18.03
N LEU A 167 -9.34 -24.71 -17.10
CA LEU A 167 -9.08 -24.56 -15.67
C LEU A 167 -7.65 -24.95 -15.29
N SER A 168 -7.09 -25.99 -15.93
CA SER A 168 -5.72 -26.44 -15.68
C SER A 168 -4.71 -25.38 -16.11
N SER A 169 -4.92 -24.76 -17.26
CA SER A 169 -4.11 -23.65 -17.73
C SER A 169 -4.19 -22.44 -16.82
N LEU A 170 -5.41 -22.09 -16.38
CA LEU A 170 -5.59 -21.00 -15.41
C LEU A 170 -4.93 -21.34 -14.06
N ALA A 171 -4.99 -22.59 -13.63
CA ALA A 171 -4.40 -23.03 -12.36
C ALA A 171 -2.88 -22.88 -12.31
N ALA A 172 -2.19 -22.97 -13.46
CA ALA A 172 -0.76 -22.72 -13.54
C ALA A 172 -0.43 -21.29 -13.07
N SER A 173 -1.05 -20.28 -13.67
CA SER A 173 -0.81 -18.88 -13.31
C SER A 173 -1.41 -18.49 -11.94
N LEU A 174 -2.52 -19.12 -11.52
CA LEU A 174 -3.08 -18.91 -10.18
C LEU A 174 -2.17 -19.43 -9.05
N ARG A 175 -1.23 -20.33 -9.36
CA ARG A 175 -0.27 -20.88 -8.40
C ARG A 175 0.84 -19.89 -8.06
N GLU A 176 1.13 -18.93 -8.94
CA GLU A 176 2.17 -17.91 -8.73
C GLU A 176 1.72 -16.76 -7.83
N ILE A 177 0.42 -16.64 -7.59
CA ILE A 177 -0.18 -15.59 -6.74
C ILE A 177 -0.74 -16.19 -5.45
N GLU A 178 -0.78 -15.40 -4.38
CA GLU A 178 -1.38 -15.76 -3.08
C GLU A 178 -2.76 -15.12 -2.87
N ASN A 179 -3.25 -14.38 -3.85
CA ASN A 179 -4.48 -13.60 -3.77
C ASN A 179 -5.74 -14.47 -3.52
N GLU A 180 -6.73 -13.87 -2.87
CA GLU A 180 -8.07 -14.45 -2.70
C GLU A 180 -8.81 -14.51 -4.05
N ILE A 181 -9.50 -15.62 -4.28
CA ILE A 181 -10.18 -15.95 -5.52
C ILE A 181 -11.65 -16.25 -5.24
N MET A 182 -12.54 -15.44 -5.81
CA MET A 182 -13.98 -15.67 -5.74
C MET A 182 -14.52 -16.17 -7.08
N VAL A 183 -15.05 -17.40 -7.08
CA VAL A 183 -15.70 -18.02 -8.23
C VAL A 183 -17.21 -17.82 -8.12
N CYS A 184 -17.79 -17.16 -9.11
CA CYS A 184 -19.20 -16.79 -9.14
C CYS A 184 -19.92 -17.49 -10.30
N GLY A 185 -20.96 -18.24 -9.99
CA GLY A 185 -21.84 -18.85 -10.98
C GLY A 185 -23.03 -17.96 -11.31
N HIS A 186 -23.36 -17.86 -12.60
CA HIS A 186 -24.52 -17.13 -13.09
C HIS A 186 -25.39 -18.00 -14.00
N THR A 187 -26.68 -17.68 -14.05
CA THR A 187 -27.64 -18.28 -14.99
C THR A 187 -28.33 -17.19 -15.81
N ASP A 188 -29.03 -17.59 -16.85
CA ASP A 188 -30.05 -16.74 -17.46
C ASP A 188 -31.35 -16.79 -16.64
N ASN A 189 -32.37 -16.08 -17.11
CA ASN A 189 -33.70 -16.04 -16.49
C ASN A 189 -34.62 -17.20 -16.88
N VAL A 190 -34.11 -18.21 -17.59
CA VAL A 190 -34.91 -19.38 -17.94
C VAL A 190 -34.95 -20.26 -16.71
N PRO A 191 -36.12 -20.52 -16.11
CA PRO A 191 -36.20 -21.38 -14.94
C PRO A 191 -35.71 -22.79 -15.32
N MET A 192 -34.61 -23.22 -14.72
CA MET A 192 -34.07 -24.55 -14.95
C MET A 192 -34.24 -25.38 -13.68
N THR A 193 -35.21 -26.29 -13.75
CA THR A 193 -35.51 -27.24 -12.67
C THR A 193 -35.25 -28.65 -13.19
N ASN A 194 -34.42 -29.39 -12.48
CA ASN A 194 -34.20 -30.80 -12.74
C ASN A 194 -34.19 -31.60 -11.43
N LYS A 195 -34.01 -32.92 -11.51
CA LYS A 195 -34.04 -33.79 -10.31
C LYS A 195 -32.94 -33.48 -9.29
N LYS A 196 -31.88 -32.78 -9.70
CA LYS A 196 -30.67 -32.54 -8.90
C LYS A 196 -30.58 -31.08 -8.42
N TYR A 197 -31.16 -30.14 -9.17
CA TYR A 197 -31.18 -28.72 -8.90
C TYR A 197 -32.62 -28.22 -9.07
N GLU A 198 -33.25 -27.84 -7.96
CA GLU A 198 -34.62 -27.36 -7.92
C GLU A 198 -34.73 -25.95 -8.52
N THR A 199 -33.69 -25.13 -8.34
CA THR A 199 -33.66 -23.73 -8.78
C THR A 199 -32.31 -23.32 -9.39
N ASN A 200 -32.31 -22.19 -10.10
CA ASN A 200 -31.10 -21.56 -10.64
C ASN A 200 -30.08 -21.17 -9.55
N TRP A 201 -30.52 -20.98 -8.29
CA TRP A 201 -29.62 -20.78 -7.16
C TRP A 201 -28.74 -22.00 -6.90
N GLU A 202 -29.34 -23.18 -6.86
CA GLU A 202 -28.62 -24.43 -6.60
C GLU A 202 -27.67 -24.74 -7.75
N LEU A 203 -28.12 -24.55 -9.00
CA LEU A 203 -27.28 -24.80 -10.16
C LEU A 203 -26.08 -23.84 -10.23
N SER A 204 -26.29 -22.53 -10.06
CA SER A 204 -25.21 -21.55 -10.11
C SER A 204 -24.18 -21.79 -9.00
N THR A 205 -24.65 -22.06 -7.78
CA THR A 205 -23.79 -22.36 -6.63
C THR A 205 -23.04 -23.67 -6.84
N ALA A 206 -23.70 -24.72 -7.34
CA ALA A 206 -23.07 -26.01 -7.60
C ALA A 206 -21.98 -25.92 -8.67
N ARG A 207 -22.17 -25.13 -9.73
CA ARG A 207 -21.15 -24.88 -10.75
C ARG A 207 -19.93 -24.17 -10.18
N ALA A 208 -20.14 -23.08 -9.45
CA ALA A 208 -19.05 -22.37 -8.77
C ALA A 208 -18.28 -23.30 -7.81
N THR A 209 -19.01 -24.09 -7.03
CA THR A 209 -18.42 -25.07 -6.10
C THR A 209 -17.59 -26.12 -6.83
N ASN A 210 -18.09 -26.67 -7.95
CA ASN A 210 -17.34 -27.68 -8.70
C ASN A 210 -16.07 -27.12 -9.35
N VAL A 211 -16.08 -25.86 -9.80
CA VAL A 211 -14.86 -25.19 -10.30
C VAL A 211 -13.84 -25.04 -9.17
N VAL A 212 -14.26 -24.57 -8.00
CA VAL A 212 -13.37 -24.47 -6.82
C VAL A 212 -12.83 -25.84 -6.44
N ARG A 213 -13.69 -26.86 -6.37
CA ARG A 213 -13.27 -28.24 -6.07
C ARG A 213 -12.28 -28.77 -7.09
N TYR A 214 -12.45 -28.48 -8.38
CA TYR A 214 -11.47 -28.87 -9.39
C TYR A 214 -10.11 -28.21 -9.14
N LEU A 215 -10.08 -26.90 -8.92
CA LEU A 215 -8.86 -26.15 -8.66
C LEU A 215 -8.14 -26.59 -7.36
N VAL A 216 -8.90 -26.94 -6.33
CA VAL A 216 -8.34 -27.37 -5.04
C VAL A 216 -7.98 -28.86 -5.03
N GLU A 217 -8.88 -29.75 -5.44
CA GLU A 217 -8.70 -31.20 -5.30
C GLU A 217 -7.86 -31.80 -6.43
N VAL A 218 -7.91 -31.24 -7.64
CA VAL A 218 -7.20 -31.76 -8.82
C VAL A 218 -5.91 -30.99 -9.08
N GLU A 219 -5.98 -29.66 -9.09
CA GLU A 219 -4.82 -28.79 -9.36
C GLU A 219 -4.01 -28.46 -8.09
N ASN A 220 -4.47 -28.91 -6.92
CA ASN A 220 -3.79 -28.81 -5.63
C ASN A 220 -3.45 -27.36 -5.23
N LEU A 221 -4.37 -26.43 -5.50
CA LEU A 221 -4.29 -25.05 -5.02
C LEU A 221 -4.78 -24.93 -3.57
N GLU A 222 -4.29 -23.92 -2.87
CA GLU A 222 -4.57 -23.71 -1.45
C GLU A 222 -6.06 -23.39 -1.21
N PRO A 223 -6.79 -24.19 -0.41
CA PRO A 223 -8.24 -24.04 -0.24
C PRO A 223 -8.66 -22.71 0.39
N GLU A 224 -7.84 -22.17 1.29
CA GLU A 224 -8.17 -20.99 2.11
C GLU A 224 -8.40 -19.73 1.27
N ARG A 225 -7.86 -19.72 0.04
CA ARG A 225 -7.98 -18.60 -0.89
C ARG A 225 -9.26 -18.63 -1.71
N PHE A 226 -10.05 -19.70 -1.71
CA PHE A 226 -11.19 -19.84 -2.61
C PHE A 226 -12.55 -19.61 -1.94
N THR A 227 -13.37 -18.80 -2.58
CA THR A 227 -14.79 -18.64 -2.25
C THR A 227 -15.66 -19.00 -3.45
N ALA A 228 -16.69 -19.82 -3.24
CA ALA A 228 -17.71 -20.13 -4.25
C ALA A 228 -19.01 -19.37 -3.94
N ALA A 229 -19.55 -18.67 -4.93
CA ALA A 229 -20.82 -17.96 -4.84
C ALA A 229 -21.73 -18.29 -6.03
N GLY A 230 -23.02 -18.46 -5.78
CA GLY A 230 -24.04 -18.50 -6.84
C GLY A 230 -24.85 -17.21 -6.83
N TYR A 231 -25.02 -16.58 -7.98
CA TYR A 231 -25.83 -15.36 -8.11
C TYR A 231 -27.14 -15.57 -8.87
N SER A 232 -27.42 -16.79 -9.34
CA SER A 232 -28.59 -17.08 -10.15
C SER A 232 -28.71 -16.09 -11.34
N GLU A 233 -29.93 -15.66 -11.65
CA GLU A 233 -30.27 -14.72 -12.73
C GLU A 233 -30.15 -13.23 -12.35
N TYR A 234 -29.92 -12.92 -11.07
CA TYR A 234 -30.08 -11.56 -10.51
C TYR A 234 -28.91 -10.60 -10.77
N ARG A 235 -27.88 -11.05 -11.48
CA ARG A 235 -26.79 -10.21 -11.97
C ARG A 235 -26.63 -10.38 -13.47
N PRO A 236 -27.58 -9.92 -14.30
CA PRO A 236 -27.46 -10.03 -15.75
C PRO A 236 -26.43 -9.02 -16.28
N VAL A 237 -25.64 -9.44 -17.27
CA VAL A 237 -24.73 -8.60 -18.06
C VAL A 237 -25.33 -8.28 -19.43
N GLY A 238 -26.14 -9.19 -19.97
CA GLY A 238 -26.90 -9.04 -21.21
C GLY A 238 -28.41 -8.99 -20.98
N ASP A 239 -29.14 -8.57 -22.02
CA ASP A 239 -30.60 -8.56 -22.01
C ASP A 239 -31.15 -10.00 -22.00
N ASN A 240 -31.91 -10.34 -20.97
CA ASN A 240 -32.53 -11.66 -20.83
C ASN A 240 -33.63 -11.93 -21.89
N ASN A 241 -34.10 -10.90 -22.58
CA ASN A 241 -35.10 -11.07 -23.64
C ASN A 241 -34.50 -11.65 -24.94
N THR A 242 -33.20 -11.44 -25.19
CA THR A 242 -32.53 -11.93 -26.41
C THR A 242 -31.78 -13.23 -26.16
N PRO A 243 -31.74 -14.18 -27.13
CA PRO A 243 -30.91 -15.38 -27.02
C PRO A 243 -29.43 -15.07 -26.75
N GLU A 244 -28.90 -14.05 -27.41
CA GLU A 244 -27.51 -13.61 -27.29
C GLU A 244 -27.23 -13.04 -25.89
N GLY A 245 -28.16 -12.24 -25.35
CA GLY A 245 -28.03 -11.69 -24.01
C GLY A 245 -28.15 -12.76 -22.92
N ARG A 246 -29.02 -13.76 -23.10
CA ARG A 246 -29.08 -14.93 -22.22
C ARG A 246 -27.80 -15.75 -22.23
N GLN A 247 -27.19 -15.95 -23.41
CA GLN A 247 -25.90 -16.64 -23.50
C GLN A 247 -24.82 -15.91 -22.71
N LYS A 248 -24.74 -14.59 -22.84
CA LYS A 248 -23.85 -13.77 -22.02
C LYS A 248 -24.16 -13.84 -20.53
N ASN A 249 -25.40 -14.11 -20.13
CA ASN A 249 -25.77 -14.24 -18.72
C ASN A 249 -25.37 -15.60 -18.13
N ARG A 250 -25.33 -16.65 -18.96
CA ARG A 250 -24.81 -17.97 -18.61
C ARG A 250 -23.28 -17.98 -18.64
N ARG A 251 -22.66 -17.49 -17.56
CA ARG A 251 -21.20 -17.46 -17.40
C ARG A 251 -20.74 -17.89 -16.01
N ILE A 252 -19.45 -18.19 -15.92
CA ILE A 252 -18.71 -18.21 -14.67
C ILE A 252 -17.80 -16.99 -14.64
N GLU A 253 -17.74 -16.32 -13.50
CA GLU A 253 -16.82 -15.22 -13.24
C GLU A 253 -15.81 -15.67 -12.18
N ILE A 254 -14.53 -15.58 -12.48
CA ILE A 254 -13.45 -15.79 -11.51
C ILE A 254 -12.86 -14.42 -11.20
N LYS A 255 -12.93 -14.02 -9.94
CA LYS A 255 -12.45 -12.72 -9.46
C LYS A 255 -11.22 -12.95 -8.61
N ILE A 256 -10.11 -12.37 -9.02
CA ILE A 256 -8.85 -12.41 -8.26
C ILE A 256 -8.72 -11.05 -7.57
N LEU A 257 -8.87 -11.03 -6.25
CA LEU A 257 -8.80 -9.80 -5.44
C LEU A 257 -7.35 -9.30 -5.38
N LYS A 258 -7.14 -7.98 -5.46
CA LYS A 258 -5.81 -7.38 -5.36
C LYS A 258 -5.27 -7.41 -3.94
#